data_AF-A0A143BLX1-F1
#
_entry.id   AF-A0A143BLX1-F1
#
_cell.length_a   1.000
_cell.length_b   1.000
_cell.length_c   1.000
_cell.angle_alpha   90.00
_cell.angle_beta   90.00
_cell.angle_gamma   90.00
#
_symmetry.space_group_name_H-M   'P 1'
#
loop_
_entity.id
_entity.type
_entity.pdbx_description
1 polymer ?
#
loop_
_entity_poly.entity_id
_entity_poly.type
_entity_poly.pdbx_seq_one_letter_code
_entity_poly.pdbx_strand_id
1 'polypeptide(L)'
;MAQPVAPFSTAAAERPSAQGMRISGMVHDSTTGFPLVRAVVQLVDNAGRTGGRMTVTDADGRYSFSDVPAGRYLLGFHHPVLDSLGLDPLARGLDVSRDLSDVLLSVPSAVRIREGVCGAPAPGNPGTLIMGFVRDAETRAPLANATVAVEWLEYELGGRRMVPRIARRVTATGANGWYGVCNIPSDGFVQLAARAGEDSTALVEIPIVSDALLRRELFVGRAATMPITGTVLREGSGRPLENATVSVVHGPTTRTNAKGEFVIPDAPAGTRLLEVRAVGYYPQRTPLDVVENAPAVLAEMRTFKSVLDTVKVLANYERYSTLQEMKQRAQSGIGRFFSAETIARRNIVVVSELMWTVPGVYVERAGGPEQELSMRGLFSPRCTPSVFLNAFPVQLAFNGIAPFSIGDIDAMVRPSDLMGVEIYAAGQVPPVFGAGMTGCGVIAFWTK
;
A
#
# COMPACT_ATOMS: atom_id res chain seq x y z
N MET A 1 -56.78 84.17 -2.63
CA MET A 1 -55.43 83.66 -2.98
C MET A 1 -55.46 82.16 -2.78
N ALA A 2 -55.54 81.37 -3.85
CA ALA A 2 -55.52 79.91 -3.82
C ALA A 2 -54.17 79.43 -4.37
N GLN A 3 -53.39 78.71 -3.58
CA GLN A 3 -52.14 78.07 -4.01
C GLN A 3 -52.44 76.68 -4.57
N PRO A 4 -51.80 76.26 -5.68
CA PRO A 4 -51.95 74.91 -6.23
C PRO A 4 -51.05 73.92 -5.49
N VAL A 5 -51.59 72.76 -5.14
CA VAL A 5 -50.86 71.62 -4.58
C VAL A 5 -50.25 70.80 -5.74
N ALA A 6 -48.93 70.61 -5.70
CA ALA A 6 -48.17 69.86 -6.69
C ALA A 6 -48.46 68.34 -6.63
N PRO A 7 -48.34 67.59 -7.75
CA PRO A 7 -48.61 66.16 -7.77
C PRO A 7 -47.47 65.37 -7.11
N PHE A 8 -47.84 64.39 -6.28
CA PHE A 8 -46.92 63.40 -5.74
C PHE A 8 -46.37 62.51 -6.86
N SER A 9 -45.06 62.59 -7.09
CA SER A 9 -44.31 61.65 -7.91
C SER A 9 -44.22 60.31 -7.18
N THR A 10 -44.91 59.29 -7.67
CA THR A 10 -44.69 57.90 -7.26
C THR A 10 -43.37 57.43 -7.87
N ALA A 11 -42.28 57.59 -7.12
CA ALA A 11 -41.06 56.82 -7.36
C ALA A 11 -41.41 55.34 -7.20
N ALA A 12 -41.38 54.60 -8.29
CA ALA A 12 -41.41 53.14 -8.24
C ALA A 12 -40.19 52.70 -7.43
N ALA A 13 -40.41 52.15 -6.24
CA ALA A 13 -39.40 51.44 -5.51
C ALA A 13 -39.01 50.22 -6.34
N GLU A 14 -37.91 50.35 -7.08
CA GLU A 14 -37.22 49.24 -7.73
C GLU A 14 -36.86 48.26 -6.61
N ARG A 15 -37.63 47.18 -6.49
CA ARG A 15 -37.28 46.07 -5.60
C ARG A 15 -35.88 45.65 -6.02
N PRO A 16 -34.88 45.61 -5.12
CA PRO A 16 -33.58 45.08 -5.50
C PRO A 16 -33.83 43.72 -6.11
N SER A 17 -33.48 43.57 -7.39
CA SER A 17 -33.48 42.27 -8.05
C SER A 17 -32.68 41.36 -7.11
N ALA A 18 -33.31 40.31 -6.59
CA ALA A 18 -32.59 39.31 -5.85
C ALA A 18 -31.62 38.66 -6.85
N GLN A 19 -30.44 39.26 -7.01
CA GLN A 19 -29.37 38.70 -7.83
C GLN A 19 -29.05 37.36 -7.19
N GLY A 20 -29.34 36.27 -7.89
CA GLY A 20 -28.97 34.96 -7.39
C GLY A 20 -27.44 34.89 -7.31
N MET A 21 -26.98 34.20 -6.28
CA MET A 21 -25.57 34.11 -5.91
C MET A 21 -24.84 33.12 -6.82
N ARG A 22 -23.54 33.32 -6.99
CA ARG A 22 -22.67 32.38 -7.68
C ARG A 22 -22.03 31.42 -6.68
N ILE A 23 -22.05 30.13 -6.99
CA ILE A 23 -21.26 29.11 -6.29
C ILE A 23 -20.25 28.56 -7.27
N SER A 24 -18.97 28.53 -6.90
CA SER A 24 -17.90 28.02 -7.75
C SER A 24 -16.87 27.27 -6.92
N GLY A 25 -16.23 26.27 -7.53
CA GLY A 25 -15.26 25.44 -6.85
C GLY A 25 -14.63 24.41 -7.78
N MET A 26 -14.02 23.40 -7.17
CA MET A 26 -13.39 22.29 -7.88
C MET A 26 -13.71 20.95 -7.21
N VAL A 27 -13.75 19.90 -8.01
CA VAL A 27 -13.85 18.52 -7.57
C VAL A 27 -12.49 17.86 -7.82
N HIS A 28 -11.94 17.21 -6.81
CA HIS A 28 -10.67 16.50 -6.93
C HIS A 28 -10.69 15.17 -6.18
N ASP A 29 -9.82 14.26 -6.58
CA ASP A 29 -9.64 12.97 -5.94
C ASP A 29 -8.45 13.06 -4.97
N SER A 30 -8.72 13.06 -3.67
CA SER A 30 -7.66 13.10 -2.66
C SER A 30 -6.88 11.77 -2.54
N THR A 31 -7.33 10.70 -3.21
CA THR A 31 -6.60 9.41 -3.25
C THR A 31 -5.51 9.40 -4.31
N THR A 32 -5.69 10.14 -5.41
CA THR A 32 -4.74 10.21 -6.53
C THR A 32 -4.07 11.57 -6.67
N GLY A 33 -4.64 12.61 -6.05
CA GLY A 33 -4.17 14.00 -6.14
C GLY A 33 -4.63 14.75 -7.39
N PHE A 34 -5.43 14.13 -8.27
CA PHE A 34 -5.86 14.72 -9.55
C PHE A 34 -7.25 15.37 -9.50
N PRO A 35 -7.53 16.40 -10.32
CA PRO A 35 -8.88 16.92 -10.49
C PRO A 35 -9.81 15.88 -11.14
N LEU A 36 -11.08 15.88 -10.75
CA LEU A 36 -12.08 14.99 -11.33
C LEU A 36 -12.82 15.69 -12.46
N VAL A 37 -12.53 15.26 -13.68
CA VAL A 37 -13.15 15.73 -14.93
C VAL A 37 -14.46 15.00 -15.17
N ARG A 38 -15.50 15.68 -15.69
CA ARG A 38 -16.84 15.11 -15.94
C ARG A 38 -17.56 14.59 -14.69
N ALA A 39 -17.23 15.08 -13.50
CA ALA A 39 -18.02 14.84 -12.30
C ALA A 39 -19.34 15.61 -12.39
N VAL A 40 -20.46 14.93 -12.14
CA VAL A 40 -21.78 15.57 -12.06
C VAL A 40 -21.93 16.14 -10.67
N VAL A 41 -21.88 17.47 -10.56
CA VAL A 41 -22.07 18.18 -9.28
C VAL A 41 -23.53 18.56 -9.15
N GLN A 42 -24.13 18.25 -8.01
CA GLN A 42 -25.54 18.48 -7.74
C GLN A 42 -25.72 19.38 -6.50
N LEU A 43 -26.58 20.39 -6.64
CA LEU A 43 -27.00 21.29 -5.58
C LEU A 43 -28.51 21.11 -5.35
N VAL A 44 -28.89 20.63 -4.16
CA VAL A 44 -30.28 20.35 -3.78
C VAL A 44 -30.67 21.23 -2.60
N ASP A 45 -31.90 21.75 -2.57
CA ASP A 45 -32.39 22.45 -1.39
C ASP A 45 -32.52 21.49 -0.20
N ASN A 46 -32.22 21.95 1.01
CA ASN A 46 -32.31 21.10 2.21
C ASN A 46 -33.78 20.73 2.57
N ALA A 47 -34.76 21.29 1.86
CA ALA A 47 -36.18 20.98 1.98
C ALA A 47 -36.61 19.78 1.12
N GLY A 48 -35.71 19.20 0.32
CA GLY A 48 -35.96 18.01 -0.49
C GLY A 48 -36.99 18.22 -1.60
N ARG A 49 -37.25 19.47 -2.01
CA ARG A 49 -38.23 19.74 -3.06
C ARG A 49 -37.57 19.58 -4.42
N THR A 50 -38.22 18.76 -5.24
CA THR A 50 -37.85 18.38 -6.61
C THR A 50 -37.28 19.54 -7.44
N GLY A 51 -36.07 19.35 -7.96
CA GLY A 51 -35.40 20.29 -8.87
C GLY A 51 -33.96 20.62 -8.47
N GLY A 52 -33.15 19.61 -8.13
CA GLY A 52 -31.72 19.81 -7.88
C GLY A 52 -31.03 20.39 -9.12
N ARG A 53 -30.22 21.44 -8.93
CA ARG A 53 -29.40 22.01 -10.01
C ARG A 53 -28.22 21.08 -10.24
N MET A 54 -27.86 20.86 -11.50
CA MET A 54 -26.71 20.04 -11.88
C MET A 54 -25.78 20.83 -12.78
N THR A 55 -24.48 20.56 -12.63
CA THR A 55 -23.42 21.04 -13.52
C THR A 55 -22.37 19.94 -13.66
N VAL A 56 -21.49 20.06 -14.64
CA VAL A 56 -20.43 19.08 -14.92
C VAL A 56 -19.08 19.76 -14.82
N THR A 57 -18.12 19.09 -14.18
CA THR A 57 -16.77 19.64 -14.09
C THR A 57 -16.04 19.65 -15.43
N ASP A 58 -15.24 20.70 -15.63
CA ASP A 58 -14.36 20.85 -16.79
C ASP A 58 -13.07 20.02 -16.67
N ALA A 59 -12.14 20.22 -17.62
CA ALA A 59 -10.84 19.54 -17.69
C ALA A 59 -9.93 19.79 -16.47
N ASP A 60 -10.13 20.89 -15.76
CA ASP A 60 -9.40 21.25 -14.54
C ASP A 60 -10.19 20.86 -13.27
N GLY A 61 -11.30 20.14 -13.42
CA GLY A 61 -12.19 19.73 -12.33
C GLY A 61 -13.05 20.86 -11.77
N ARG A 62 -13.13 22.02 -12.44
CA ARG A 62 -13.86 23.19 -11.93
C ARG A 62 -15.34 23.09 -12.25
N TYR A 63 -16.17 23.63 -11.36
CA TYR A 63 -17.62 23.74 -11.56
C TYR A 63 -18.13 25.12 -11.13
N SER A 64 -19.29 25.50 -11.66
CA SER A 64 -20.01 26.67 -11.19
C SER A 64 -21.53 26.53 -11.32
N PHE A 65 -22.24 27.17 -10.38
CA PHE A 65 -23.66 27.46 -10.43
C PHE A 65 -23.85 28.97 -10.40
N SER A 66 -24.73 29.48 -11.24
CA SER A 66 -25.17 30.88 -11.24
C SER A 66 -26.61 30.99 -10.77
N ASP A 67 -26.99 32.20 -10.37
CA ASP A 67 -28.35 32.55 -10.01
C ASP A 67 -28.95 31.64 -8.90
N VAL A 68 -28.17 31.38 -7.85
CA VAL A 68 -28.58 30.54 -6.72
C VAL A 68 -29.27 31.40 -5.65
N PRO A 69 -30.56 31.20 -5.34
CA PRO A 69 -31.22 31.95 -4.28
C PRO A 69 -30.58 31.72 -2.91
N ALA A 70 -30.67 32.72 -2.03
CA ALA A 70 -30.23 32.56 -0.65
C ALA A 70 -30.99 31.42 0.04
N GLY A 71 -30.28 30.56 0.78
CA GLY A 71 -30.90 29.42 1.44
C GLY A 71 -29.91 28.33 1.85
N ARG A 72 -30.45 27.24 2.40
CA ARG A 72 -29.69 26.05 2.79
C ARG A 72 -29.74 25.00 1.70
N TYR A 73 -28.56 24.54 1.29
CA TYR A 73 -28.40 23.55 0.25
C TYR A 73 -27.51 22.39 0.69
N LEU A 74 -27.69 21.26 0.03
CA LEU A 74 -26.76 20.15 0.02
C LEU A 74 -26.05 20.15 -1.33
N LEU A 75 -24.72 20.18 -1.30
CA LEU A 75 -23.85 20.11 -2.46
C LEU A 75 -23.11 18.77 -2.47
N GLY A 76 -23.34 17.96 -3.47
CA GLY A 76 -22.66 16.67 -3.66
C GLY A 76 -22.16 16.50 -5.08
N PHE A 77 -21.45 15.41 -5.34
CA PHE A 77 -21.09 15.03 -6.69
C PHE A 77 -21.19 13.52 -6.90
N HIS A 78 -21.43 13.15 -8.15
CA HIS A 78 -21.32 11.78 -8.64
C HIS A 78 -20.16 11.70 -9.63
N HIS A 79 -19.36 10.65 -9.51
CA HIS A 79 -18.28 10.35 -10.42
C HIS A 79 -18.03 8.84 -10.43
N PRO A 80 -17.69 8.21 -11.57
CA PRO A 80 -17.43 6.77 -11.63
C PRO A 80 -16.36 6.24 -10.64
N VAL A 81 -15.46 7.12 -10.18
CA VAL A 81 -14.48 6.81 -9.11
C VAL A 81 -15.16 6.55 -7.76
N LEU A 82 -16.24 7.27 -7.42
CA LEU A 82 -17.01 7.01 -6.19
C LEU A 82 -17.77 5.69 -6.28
N ASP A 83 -18.39 5.41 -7.43
CA ASP A 83 -19.10 4.15 -7.68
C ASP A 83 -18.14 2.95 -7.56
N SER A 84 -16.92 3.12 -8.08
CA SER A 84 -15.82 2.16 -7.98
C SER A 84 -15.37 1.90 -6.53
N LEU A 85 -15.52 2.89 -5.65
CA LEU A 85 -15.26 2.76 -4.21
C LEU A 85 -16.50 2.31 -3.44
N GLY A 86 -17.69 2.27 -4.05
CA GLY A 86 -18.93 1.97 -3.34
C GLY A 86 -19.24 2.93 -2.20
N LEU A 87 -18.76 4.17 -2.30
CA LEU A 87 -19.06 5.22 -1.33
C LEU A 87 -20.36 5.93 -1.72
N ASP A 88 -21.22 6.18 -0.74
CA ASP A 88 -22.39 7.02 -0.95
C ASP A 88 -21.96 8.45 -1.33
N PRO A 89 -22.73 9.17 -2.16
CA PRO A 89 -22.43 10.54 -2.55
C PRO A 89 -22.36 11.42 -1.30
N LEU A 90 -21.17 11.94 -1.01
CA LEU A 90 -20.97 12.81 0.15
C LEU A 90 -21.52 14.20 -0.15
N ALA A 91 -22.65 14.50 0.48
CA ALA A 91 -23.26 15.82 0.42
C ALA A 91 -22.69 16.73 1.52
N ARG A 92 -22.23 17.91 1.12
CA ARG A 92 -21.80 19.00 1.99
C ARG A 92 -22.94 20.00 2.17
N GLY A 93 -23.30 20.30 3.41
CA GLY A 93 -24.23 21.39 3.72
C GLY A 93 -23.62 22.76 3.42
N LEU A 94 -24.38 23.63 2.76
CA LEU A 94 -24.01 25.01 2.43
C LEU A 94 -25.13 25.98 2.84
N ASP A 95 -24.76 27.02 3.58
CA ASP A 95 -25.60 28.22 3.78
C ASP A 95 -25.19 29.28 2.73
N VAL A 96 -26.07 29.50 1.76
CA VAL A 96 -25.86 30.44 0.67
C VAL A 96 -26.50 31.77 1.05
N SER A 97 -25.67 32.74 1.43
CA SER A 97 -26.09 34.12 1.77
C SER A 97 -25.30 35.18 1.00
N ARG A 98 -24.29 34.76 0.25
CA ARG A 98 -23.43 35.54 -0.64
C ARG A 98 -22.80 34.60 -1.68
N ASP A 99 -22.08 35.17 -2.64
CA ASP A 99 -21.25 34.39 -3.55
C ASP A 99 -20.24 33.54 -2.77
N LEU A 100 -20.12 32.27 -3.19
CA LEU A 100 -19.19 31.29 -2.66
C LEU A 100 -18.20 30.90 -3.76
N SER A 101 -16.91 31.14 -3.51
CA SER A 101 -15.81 30.65 -4.34
C SER A 101 -15.01 29.58 -3.61
N ASP A 102 -14.22 28.82 -4.36
CA ASP A 102 -13.27 27.84 -3.84
C ASP A 102 -13.93 26.75 -2.97
N VAL A 103 -15.19 26.43 -3.27
CA VAL A 103 -15.93 25.37 -2.58
C VAL A 103 -15.41 24.01 -3.07
N LEU A 104 -14.48 23.44 -2.29
CA LEU A 104 -13.89 22.14 -2.60
C LEU A 104 -14.87 21.00 -2.32
N LEU A 105 -15.05 20.13 -3.31
CA LEU A 105 -15.58 18.79 -3.16
C LEU A 105 -14.44 17.81 -3.41
N SER A 106 -14.42 16.71 -2.65
CA SER A 106 -13.39 15.71 -2.85
C SER A 106 -13.87 14.31 -2.55
N VAL A 107 -13.25 13.33 -3.22
CA VAL A 107 -13.23 11.96 -2.71
C VAL A 107 -12.50 12.00 -1.36
N PRO A 108 -13.03 11.42 -0.28
CA PRO A 108 -12.33 11.42 0.99
C PRO A 108 -10.96 10.76 0.86
N SER A 109 -10.00 11.21 1.65
CA SER A 109 -8.70 10.54 1.71
C SER A 109 -8.86 9.07 2.13
N ALA A 110 -7.90 8.22 1.76
CA ALA A 110 -7.87 6.81 2.16
C ALA A 110 -8.08 6.63 3.68
N VAL A 111 -7.48 7.52 4.49
CA VAL A 111 -7.64 7.56 5.95
C VAL A 111 -9.09 7.86 6.35
N ARG A 112 -9.75 8.84 5.72
CA ARG A 112 -11.16 9.18 5.97
C ARG A 112 -12.11 8.06 5.53
N ILE A 113 -11.82 7.40 4.42
CA ILE A 113 -12.60 6.23 3.96
C ILE A 113 -12.49 5.10 4.98
N ARG A 114 -11.26 4.78 5.40
CA ARG A 114 -11.00 3.78 6.45
C ARG A 114 -11.75 4.13 7.73
N GLU A 115 -11.69 5.38 8.20
CA GLU A 115 -12.41 5.81 9.41
C GLU A 115 -13.93 5.71 9.27
N GLY A 116 -14.48 6.07 8.10
CA GLY A 116 -15.92 5.96 7.83
C GLY A 116 -16.41 4.52 7.83
N VAL A 117 -15.59 3.58 7.35
CA VAL A 117 -15.94 2.16 7.24
C VAL A 117 -15.61 1.37 8.50
N CYS A 118 -14.42 1.58 9.07
CA CYS A 118 -13.85 0.80 10.17
C CYS A 118 -14.01 1.46 11.55
N GLY A 119 -14.41 2.73 11.59
CA GLY A 119 -14.40 3.54 12.81
C GLY A 119 -13.02 4.11 13.15
N ALA A 120 -12.91 4.71 14.34
CA ALA A 120 -11.67 5.32 14.80
C ALA A 120 -10.55 4.26 14.94
N PRO A 121 -9.32 4.54 14.46
CA PRO A 121 -8.20 3.61 14.54
C PRO A 121 -7.76 3.38 15.99
N ALA A 122 -7.16 2.21 16.26
CA ALA A 122 -6.46 1.98 17.52
C ALA A 122 -5.17 2.85 17.59
N PRO A 123 -4.78 3.34 18.78
CA PRO A 123 -3.52 4.07 18.94
C PRO A 123 -2.31 3.20 18.52
N GLY A 124 -1.46 3.71 17.64
CA GLY A 124 -0.19 3.07 17.25
C GLY A 124 -0.27 2.08 16.08
N ASN A 125 -1.47 1.62 15.68
CA ASN A 125 -1.65 0.85 14.45
C ASN A 125 -3.02 1.14 13.83
N PRO A 126 -3.09 2.03 12.82
CA PRO A 126 -4.36 2.40 12.22
C PRO A 126 -5.01 1.26 11.42
N GLY A 127 -4.24 0.25 11.03
CA GLY A 127 -4.67 -0.84 10.17
C GLY A 127 -5.04 -0.39 8.75
N THR A 128 -5.04 -1.36 7.84
CA THR A 128 -5.50 -1.21 6.46
C THR A 128 -6.95 -1.67 6.33
N LEU A 129 -7.74 -0.93 5.55
CA LEU A 129 -9.02 -1.39 5.03
C LEU A 129 -8.80 -2.02 3.65
N ILE A 130 -9.16 -3.30 3.50
CA ILE A 130 -9.34 -3.91 2.17
C ILE A 130 -10.81 -3.79 1.81
N MET A 131 -11.12 -3.18 0.67
CA MET A 131 -12.50 -3.01 0.22
C MET A 131 -12.67 -3.31 -1.28
N GLY A 132 -13.90 -3.58 -1.67
CA GLY A 132 -14.27 -3.72 -3.07
C GLY A 132 -15.62 -4.38 -3.24
N PHE A 133 -15.79 -5.04 -4.37
CA PHE A 133 -17.02 -5.74 -4.71
C PHE A 133 -16.74 -7.20 -5.02
N VAL A 134 -17.66 -8.08 -4.62
CA VAL A 134 -17.76 -9.44 -5.15
C VAL A 134 -18.82 -9.46 -6.23
N ARG A 135 -18.44 -9.92 -7.42
CA ARG A 135 -19.31 -9.96 -8.60
C ARG A 135 -19.32 -11.35 -9.22
N ASP A 136 -20.38 -11.65 -9.94
CA ASP A 136 -20.45 -12.81 -10.81
C ASP A 136 -19.52 -12.57 -12.01
N ALA A 137 -18.66 -13.55 -12.31
CA ALA A 137 -17.62 -13.41 -13.32
C ALA A 137 -18.17 -13.27 -14.76
N GLU A 138 -19.38 -13.78 -15.01
CA GLU A 138 -20.01 -13.81 -16.32
C GLU A 138 -20.88 -12.58 -16.54
N THR A 139 -21.79 -12.33 -15.60
CA THR A 139 -22.82 -11.28 -15.71
C THR A 139 -22.36 -9.93 -15.16
N ARG A 140 -21.25 -9.91 -14.40
CA ARG A 140 -20.76 -8.76 -13.60
C ARG A 140 -21.77 -8.24 -12.56
N ALA A 141 -22.85 -8.98 -12.34
CA ALA A 141 -23.85 -8.66 -11.33
C ALA A 141 -23.23 -8.73 -9.93
N PRO A 142 -23.59 -7.81 -9.01
CA PRO A 142 -23.12 -7.88 -7.64
C PRO A 142 -23.64 -9.14 -6.94
N LEU A 143 -22.78 -9.79 -6.16
CA LEU A 143 -23.14 -10.97 -5.38
C LEU A 143 -23.34 -10.59 -3.92
N ALA A 144 -24.60 -10.54 -3.48
CA ALA A 144 -24.95 -10.33 -2.09
C ALA A 144 -24.72 -11.59 -1.24
N ASN A 145 -24.44 -11.41 0.06
CA ASN A 145 -24.19 -12.49 1.02
C ASN A 145 -23.02 -13.44 0.66
N ALA A 146 -22.20 -13.09 -0.32
CA ALA A 146 -20.90 -13.73 -0.52
C ALA A 146 -20.00 -13.45 0.70
N THR A 147 -19.24 -14.46 1.11
CA THR A 147 -18.29 -14.38 2.22
C THR A 147 -16.92 -14.03 1.67
N VAL A 148 -16.27 -13.01 2.22
CA VAL A 148 -14.89 -12.64 1.91
C VAL A 148 -14.02 -12.92 3.13
N ALA A 149 -12.93 -13.66 2.93
CA ALA A 149 -11.96 -14.00 3.98
C ALA A 149 -10.59 -13.43 3.64
N VAL A 150 -9.95 -12.83 4.65
CA VAL A 150 -8.57 -12.35 4.61
C VAL A 150 -7.78 -13.05 5.71
N GLU A 151 -6.66 -13.63 5.33
CA GLU A 151 -5.76 -14.37 6.22
C GLU A 151 -4.33 -13.83 6.13
N TRP A 152 -3.65 -13.74 7.28
CA TRP A 152 -2.25 -13.31 7.33
C TRP A 152 -1.53 -13.95 8.50
N LEU A 153 -0.20 -13.99 8.44
CA LEU A 153 0.63 -14.43 9.54
C LEU A 153 0.87 -13.26 10.49
N GLU A 154 0.53 -13.43 11.76
CA GLU A 154 0.91 -12.51 12.83
C GLU A 154 1.68 -13.25 13.92
N TYR A 155 2.35 -12.51 14.79
CA TYR A 155 3.06 -13.09 15.92
C TYR A 155 2.48 -12.56 17.21
N GLU A 156 2.09 -13.48 18.10
CA GLU A 156 1.58 -13.13 19.43
C GLU A 156 2.62 -13.45 20.49
N LEU A 157 2.62 -12.65 21.57
CA LEU A 157 3.49 -12.87 22.71
C LEU A 157 2.89 -13.95 23.63
N GLY A 158 3.30 -15.19 23.43
CA GLY A 158 3.00 -16.32 24.31
C GLY A 158 4.00 -16.38 25.47
N GLY A 159 3.76 -15.61 26.54
CA GLY A 159 4.69 -15.51 27.66
C GLY A 159 5.98 -14.78 27.29
N ARG A 160 7.11 -15.49 27.17
CA ARG A 160 8.42 -14.92 26.75
C ARG A 160 8.83 -15.29 25.31
N ARG A 161 7.92 -15.87 24.51
CA ARG A 161 8.22 -16.30 23.13
C ARG A 161 7.20 -15.72 22.17
N MET A 162 7.67 -15.32 20.99
CA MET A 162 6.80 -14.99 19.86
C MET A 162 6.30 -16.29 19.24
N VAL A 163 4.98 -16.41 19.11
CA VAL A 163 4.33 -17.58 18.52
C VAL A 163 3.64 -17.15 17.22
N PRO A 164 3.96 -17.77 16.07
CA PRO A 164 3.24 -17.48 14.83
C PRO A 164 1.78 -17.91 14.97
N ARG A 165 0.85 -17.02 14.60
CA ARG A 165 -0.57 -17.29 14.50
C ARG A 165 -1.07 -16.85 13.13
N ILE A 166 -1.91 -17.67 12.51
CA ILE A 166 -2.65 -17.24 11.32
C ILE A 166 -3.86 -16.45 11.81
N ALA A 167 -3.86 -15.15 11.53
CA ALA A 167 -5.01 -14.30 11.69
C ALA A 167 -6.00 -14.56 10.58
N ARG A 168 -7.29 -14.48 10.90
CA ARG A 168 -8.37 -14.56 9.93
C ARG A 168 -9.41 -13.49 10.23
N ARG A 169 -9.86 -12.82 9.18
CA ARG A 169 -11.03 -11.94 9.19
C ARG A 169 -11.98 -12.38 8.10
N VAL A 170 -13.26 -12.32 8.42
CA VAL A 170 -14.33 -12.73 7.52
C VAL A 170 -15.39 -11.65 7.54
N THR A 171 -15.89 -11.27 6.37
CA THR A 171 -17.02 -10.35 6.22
C THR A 171 -18.00 -10.90 5.19
N ALA A 172 -19.25 -10.45 5.25
CA ALA A 172 -20.25 -10.74 4.24
C ALA A 172 -20.48 -9.50 3.37
N THR A 173 -20.73 -9.72 2.08
CA THR A 173 -21.08 -8.66 1.14
C THR A 173 -22.49 -8.15 1.36
N GLY A 174 -22.68 -6.84 1.19
CA GLY A 174 -24.00 -6.21 1.19
C GLY A 174 -24.84 -6.55 -0.04
N ALA A 175 -26.07 -6.03 -0.12
CA ALA A 175 -26.98 -6.25 -1.24
C ALA A 175 -26.42 -5.80 -2.60
N ASN A 176 -25.52 -4.80 -2.58
CA ASN A 176 -24.81 -4.28 -3.73
C ASN A 176 -23.48 -5.02 -4.02
N GLY A 177 -23.20 -6.14 -3.33
CA GLY A 177 -21.98 -6.93 -3.48
C GLY A 177 -20.73 -6.29 -2.86
N TRP A 178 -20.87 -5.15 -2.18
CA TRP A 178 -19.74 -4.45 -1.56
C TRP A 178 -19.26 -5.16 -0.30
N TYR A 179 -17.96 -5.14 -0.05
CA TYR A 179 -17.34 -5.60 1.18
C TYR A 179 -16.25 -4.65 1.68
N GLY A 180 -16.02 -4.66 2.99
CA GLY A 180 -14.90 -4.04 3.66
C GLY A 180 -14.36 -4.94 4.76
N VAL A 181 -13.04 -5.12 4.81
CA VAL A 181 -12.32 -5.86 5.86
C VAL A 181 -11.34 -4.93 6.54
N CYS A 182 -11.59 -4.67 7.82
CA CYS A 182 -10.84 -3.73 8.64
C CYS A 182 -9.74 -4.41 9.45
N ASN A 183 -8.78 -3.60 9.92
CA ASN A 183 -7.69 -4.01 10.79
C ASN A 183 -6.78 -5.08 10.15
N ILE A 184 -6.54 -4.95 8.84
CA ILE A 184 -5.51 -5.70 8.13
C ILE A 184 -4.14 -5.05 8.42
N PRO A 185 -3.02 -5.80 8.48
CA PRO A 185 -1.69 -5.21 8.60
C PRO A 185 -1.42 -4.13 7.55
N SER A 186 -0.63 -3.12 7.91
CA SER A 186 -0.20 -2.04 7.00
C SER A 186 0.88 -2.45 6.01
N ASP A 187 1.47 -3.63 6.21
CA ASP A 187 2.55 -4.16 5.41
C ASP A 187 2.55 -5.70 5.39
N GLY A 188 3.33 -6.27 4.47
CA GLY A 188 3.46 -7.72 4.30
C GLY A 188 2.50 -8.29 3.26
N PHE A 189 2.12 -9.56 3.41
CA PHE A 189 1.26 -10.26 2.48
C PHE A 189 0.01 -10.77 3.18
N VAL A 190 -1.11 -10.68 2.47
CA VAL A 190 -2.37 -11.27 2.91
C VAL A 190 -2.87 -12.24 1.85
N GLN A 191 -3.57 -13.28 2.30
CA GLN A 191 -4.32 -14.17 1.45
C GLN A 191 -5.78 -13.74 1.45
N LEU A 192 -6.34 -13.48 0.27
CA LEU A 192 -7.71 -13.05 0.07
C LEU A 192 -8.48 -14.07 -0.75
N ALA A 193 -9.70 -14.39 -0.33
CA ALA A 193 -10.61 -15.21 -1.12
C ALA A 193 -12.07 -14.80 -0.88
N ALA A 194 -12.93 -15.03 -1.87
CA ALA A 194 -14.37 -14.92 -1.73
C ALA A 194 -15.08 -16.23 -2.07
N ARG A 195 -16.22 -16.47 -1.42
CA ARG A 195 -17.12 -17.60 -1.66
C ARG A 195 -18.56 -17.14 -1.77
N ALA A 196 -19.28 -17.63 -2.78
CA ALA A 196 -20.71 -17.43 -2.94
C ALA A 196 -21.39 -18.79 -3.18
N GLY A 197 -22.10 -19.31 -2.17
CA GLY A 197 -22.61 -20.68 -2.21
C GLY A 197 -21.47 -21.71 -2.23
N GLU A 198 -21.49 -22.58 -3.23
CA GLU A 198 -20.44 -23.60 -3.46
C GLU A 198 -19.26 -23.08 -4.28
N ASP A 199 -19.41 -21.91 -4.90
CA ASP A 199 -18.40 -21.34 -5.79
C ASP A 199 -17.44 -20.41 -5.05
N SER A 200 -16.18 -20.42 -5.44
CA SER A 200 -15.14 -19.58 -4.82
C SER A 200 -14.14 -19.03 -5.82
N THR A 201 -13.48 -17.94 -5.42
CA THR A 201 -12.26 -17.47 -6.06
C THR A 201 -11.10 -18.41 -5.75
N ALA A 202 -10.00 -18.28 -6.48
CA ALA A 202 -8.72 -18.76 -5.96
C ALA A 202 -8.33 -17.99 -4.67
N LEU A 203 -7.46 -18.62 -3.88
CA LEU A 203 -6.75 -17.92 -2.81
C LEU A 203 -5.65 -17.07 -3.45
N VAL A 204 -5.81 -15.75 -3.40
CA VAL A 204 -4.86 -14.81 -4.01
C VAL A 204 -4.02 -14.15 -2.93
N GLU A 205 -2.71 -14.10 -3.16
CA GLU A 205 -1.77 -13.41 -2.29
C GLU A 205 -1.61 -11.97 -2.76
N ILE A 206 -1.78 -11.01 -1.83
CA ILE A 206 -1.75 -9.59 -2.14
C ILE A 206 -0.70 -8.92 -1.23
N PRO A 207 0.29 -8.22 -1.80
CA PRO A 207 1.18 -7.38 -1.01
C PRO A 207 0.41 -6.17 -0.49
N ILE A 208 0.50 -5.91 0.80
CA ILE A 208 0.06 -4.66 1.41
C ILE A 208 1.27 -3.72 1.44
N VAL A 209 1.12 -2.59 0.76
CA VAL A 209 2.08 -1.49 0.72
C VAL A 209 1.43 -0.16 1.09
N SER A 210 0.24 -0.22 1.69
CA SER A 210 -0.60 0.94 2.00
C SER A 210 -0.79 1.09 3.49
N ASP A 211 -0.76 2.33 3.97
CA ASP A 211 -1.00 2.72 5.35
C ASP A 211 -2.49 2.92 5.70
N ALA A 212 -3.41 2.82 4.72
CA ALA A 212 -4.84 3.06 4.98
C ALA A 212 -5.84 2.25 4.15
N LEU A 213 -5.62 2.06 2.84
CA LEU A 213 -6.66 1.52 1.95
C LEU A 213 -6.09 0.70 0.78
N LEU A 214 -6.64 -0.50 0.59
CA LEU A 214 -6.43 -1.33 -0.59
C LEU A 214 -7.79 -1.63 -1.24
N ARG A 215 -7.91 -1.32 -2.53
CA ARG A 215 -9.08 -1.71 -3.34
C ARG A 215 -8.79 -3.01 -4.08
N ARG A 216 -9.65 -4.01 -3.93
CA ARG A 216 -9.61 -5.25 -4.71
C ARG A 216 -11.01 -5.71 -5.07
N GLU A 217 -11.27 -5.93 -6.35
CA GLU A 217 -12.49 -6.62 -6.78
C GLU A 217 -12.25 -8.12 -6.87
N LEU A 218 -13.31 -8.89 -6.62
CA LEU A 218 -13.30 -10.34 -6.66
C LEU A 218 -14.44 -10.84 -7.54
N PHE A 219 -14.14 -11.79 -8.41
CA PHE A 219 -15.10 -12.39 -9.32
C PHE A 219 -15.28 -13.87 -8.99
N VAL A 220 -16.51 -14.29 -8.68
CA VAL A 220 -16.84 -15.70 -8.46
C VAL A 220 -17.47 -16.23 -9.74
N GLY A 221 -16.90 -17.30 -10.31
CA GLY A 221 -17.43 -17.99 -11.48
C GLY A 221 -18.06 -19.32 -11.09
N ARG A 222 -19.23 -19.65 -11.66
CA ARG A 222 -20.01 -20.84 -11.30
C ARG A 222 -19.77 -22.07 -12.16
N ALA A 223 -19.37 -21.87 -13.42
CA ALA A 223 -18.97 -22.96 -14.33
C ALA A 223 -18.37 -22.46 -15.65
N ALA A 224 -18.55 -21.18 -16.03
CA ALA A 224 -18.02 -20.70 -17.29
C ALA A 224 -16.50 -20.78 -17.36
N THR A 225 -16.03 -20.95 -18.59
CA THR A 225 -14.62 -20.82 -18.96
C THR A 225 -14.46 -19.69 -19.95
N MET A 226 -13.32 -19.01 -19.88
CA MET A 226 -12.98 -17.91 -20.78
C MET A 226 -11.50 -18.00 -21.17
N PRO A 227 -11.11 -17.50 -22.34
CA PRO A 227 -9.72 -17.54 -22.76
C PRO A 227 -8.87 -16.57 -21.95
N ILE A 228 -7.72 -17.04 -21.45
CA ILE A 228 -6.62 -16.18 -21.01
C ILE A 228 -5.61 -16.12 -22.15
N THR A 229 -5.27 -14.91 -22.56
CA THR A 229 -4.19 -14.66 -23.53
C THR A 229 -3.12 -13.81 -22.86
N GLY A 230 -1.88 -13.97 -23.30
CA GLY A 230 -0.81 -13.16 -22.76
C GLY A 230 0.55 -13.45 -23.36
N THR A 231 1.55 -12.77 -22.82
CA THR A 231 2.94 -12.90 -23.20
C THR A 231 3.82 -13.01 -21.95
N VAL A 232 4.81 -13.90 -22.01
CA VAL A 232 5.82 -14.07 -20.98
C VAL A 232 7.15 -13.54 -21.51
N LEU A 233 7.71 -12.55 -20.81
CA LEU A 233 8.99 -11.92 -21.12
C LEU A 233 9.99 -12.14 -19.98
N ARG A 234 11.28 -12.00 -20.29
CA ARG A 234 12.33 -11.89 -19.29
C ARG A 234 12.41 -10.46 -18.76
N GLU A 235 12.29 -10.30 -17.45
CA GLU A 235 12.41 -9.00 -16.78
C GLU A 235 13.76 -8.33 -17.09
N GLY A 236 13.73 -7.01 -17.28
CA GLY A 236 14.89 -6.17 -17.60
C GLY A 236 15.30 -6.18 -19.09
N SER A 237 15.25 -7.35 -19.76
CA SER A 237 15.62 -7.44 -21.19
C SER A 237 14.44 -7.32 -22.16
N GLY A 238 13.22 -7.56 -21.68
CA GLY A 238 12.00 -7.61 -22.50
C GLY A 238 11.98 -8.75 -23.53
N ARG A 239 12.94 -9.68 -23.49
CA ARG A 239 13.02 -10.79 -24.45
C ARG A 239 11.90 -11.81 -24.19
N PRO A 240 11.22 -12.30 -25.23
CA PRO A 240 10.22 -13.36 -25.06
C PRO A 240 10.80 -14.64 -24.49
N LEU A 241 10.02 -15.32 -23.66
CA LEU A 241 10.36 -16.63 -23.11
C LEU A 241 9.53 -17.72 -23.78
N GLU A 242 10.19 -18.47 -24.66
CA GLU A 242 9.64 -19.69 -25.24
C GLU A 242 9.63 -20.85 -24.22
N ASN A 243 8.63 -21.74 -24.36
CA ASN A 243 8.53 -22.98 -23.60
C ASN A 243 8.39 -22.79 -22.08
N ALA A 244 7.97 -21.60 -21.62
CA ALA A 244 7.54 -21.37 -20.25
C ALA A 244 6.19 -22.07 -20.03
N THR A 245 6.06 -22.83 -18.94
CA THR A 245 4.79 -23.43 -18.53
C THR A 245 3.95 -22.36 -17.85
N VAL A 246 2.75 -22.14 -18.37
CA VAL A 246 1.76 -21.21 -17.82
C VAL A 246 0.56 -22.04 -17.36
N SER A 247 0.13 -21.85 -16.12
CA SER A 247 -1.01 -22.62 -15.57
C SER A 247 -1.87 -21.77 -14.66
N VAL A 248 -3.18 -21.98 -14.72
CA VAL A 248 -4.07 -21.58 -13.63
C VAL A 248 -3.85 -22.57 -12.49
N VAL A 249 -3.62 -22.09 -11.26
CA VAL A 249 -3.39 -22.96 -10.10
C VAL A 249 -4.59 -23.90 -9.91
N HIS A 250 -4.32 -25.21 -9.82
CA HIS A 250 -5.32 -26.28 -9.83
C HIS A 250 -6.23 -26.32 -11.08
N GLY A 251 -5.75 -25.83 -12.21
CA GLY A 251 -6.52 -25.72 -13.44
C GLY A 251 -5.71 -26.03 -14.71
N PRO A 252 -6.17 -25.53 -15.88
CA PRO A 252 -5.53 -25.81 -17.15
C PRO A 252 -4.11 -25.24 -17.26
N THR A 253 -3.31 -25.87 -18.13
CA THR A 253 -1.91 -25.52 -18.37
C THR A 253 -1.63 -25.44 -19.86
N THR A 254 -0.71 -24.55 -20.23
CA THR A 254 -0.24 -24.33 -21.60
C THR A 254 1.25 -24.00 -21.58
N ARG A 255 1.85 -23.84 -22.77
CA ARG A 255 3.23 -23.38 -22.93
C ARG A 255 3.31 -22.19 -23.88
N THR A 256 4.26 -21.31 -23.61
CA THR A 256 4.53 -20.17 -24.48
C THR A 256 5.21 -20.59 -25.79
N ASN A 257 4.87 -19.92 -26.88
CA ASN A 257 5.51 -20.10 -28.19
C ASN A 257 6.85 -19.33 -28.30
N ALA A 258 7.51 -19.36 -29.46
CA ALA A 258 8.77 -18.64 -29.73
C ALA A 258 8.70 -17.11 -29.53
N LYS A 259 7.51 -16.52 -29.58
CA LYS A 259 7.25 -15.10 -29.29
C LYS A 259 6.86 -14.86 -27.84
N GLY A 260 6.95 -15.87 -26.97
CA GLY A 260 6.54 -15.80 -25.57
C GLY A 260 5.02 -15.76 -25.37
N GLU A 261 4.22 -15.89 -26.43
CA GLU A 261 2.77 -15.77 -26.36
C GLU A 261 2.16 -17.09 -25.88
N PHE A 262 1.09 -17.01 -25.11
CA PHE A 262 0.32 -18.17 -24.66
C PHE A 262 -1.20 -17.93 -24.77
N VAL A 263 -1.94 -19.02 -24.87
CA VAL A 263 -3.40 -19.05 -24.78
C VAL A 263 -3.81 -20.23 -23.89
N ILE A 264 -4.67 -19.96 -22.92
CA ILE A 264 -5.44 -20.95 -22.16
C ILE A 264 -6.90 -20.76 -22.58
N PRO A 265 -7.47 -21.58 -23.49
CA PRO A 265 -8.77 -21.30 -24.10
C PRO A 265 -9.95 -21.45 -23.14
N ASP A 266 -9.78 -22.27 -22.10
CA ASP A 266 -10.82 -22.78 -21.23
C ASP A 266 -10.49 -22.55 -19.75
N ALA A 267 -9.98 -21.36 -19.41
CA ALA A 267 -9.69 -21.01 -18.02
C ALA A 267 -10.98 -20.79 -17.21
N PRO A 268 -11.14 -21.37 -16.01
CA PRO A 268 -12.32 -21.14 -15.19
C PRO A 268 -12.51 -19.66 -14.85
N ALA A 269 -13.70 -19.12 -15.15
CA ALA A 269 -14.05 -17.74 -14.90
C ALA A 269 -13.93 -17.38 -13.41
N GLY A 270 -13.66 -16.11 -13.13
CA GLY A 270 -13.48 -15.57 -11.79
C GLY A 270 -12.06 -15.12 -11.46
N THR A 271 -11.83 -14.69 -10.23
CA THR A 271 -10.50 -14.32 -9.74
C THR A 271 -9.69 -15.60 -9.53
N ARG A 272 -8.60 -15.72 -10.29
CA ARG A 272 -7.71 -16.89 -10.32
C ARG A 272 -6.27 -16.49 -10.04
N LEU A 273 -5.45 -17.50 -9.74
CA LEU A 273 -4.01 -17.35 -9.59
C LEU A 273 -3.32 -18.00 -10.79
N LEU A 274 -2.62 -17.19 -11.59
CA LEU A 274 -1.79 -17.68 -12.69
C LEU A 274 -0.39 -17.93 -12.16
N GLU A 275 0.15 -19.12 -12.42
CA GLU A 275 1.52 -19.49 -12.14
C GLU A 275 2.28 -19.66 -13.46
N VAL A 276 3.39 -18.96 -13.60
CA VAL A 276 4.32 -19.08 -14.73
C VAL A 276 5.63 -19.67 -14.22
N ARG A 277 6.10 -20.72 -14.89
CA ARG A 277 7.34 -21.43 -14.55
C ARG A 277 8.18 -21.62 -15.80
N ALA A 278 9.46 -21.28 -15.70
CA ALA A 278 10.44 -21.51 -16.76
C ALA A 278 11.77 -21.95 -16.14
N VAL A 279 12.51 -22.80 -16.86
CA VAL A 279 13.84 -23.24 -16.40
C VAL A 279 14.77 -22.03 -16.36
N GLY A 280 15.44 -21.81 -15.23
CA GLY A 280 16.32 -20.66 -15.08
C GLY A 280 15.65 -19.42 -14.49
N TYR A 281 14.38 -19.49 -14.08
CA TYR A 281 13.60 -18.35 -13.57
C TYR A 281 12.84 -18.68 -12.29
N TYR A 282 12.63 -17.67 -11.43
CA TYR A 282 11.72 -17.79 -10.29
C TYR A 282 10.28 -17.96 -10.79
N PRO A 283 9.49 -18.87 -10.18
CA PRO A 283 8.07 -18.94 -10.45
C PRO A 283 7.41 -17.60 -10.18
N GLN A 284 6.65 -17.09 -11.14
CA GLN A 284 5.83 -15.90 -10.95
C GLN A 284 4.40 -16.33 -10.69
N ARG A 285 3.81 -15.79 -9.62
CA ARG A 285 2.39 -15.95 -9.30
C ARG A 285 1.71 -14.61 -9.41
N THR A 286 0.64 -14.54 -10.18
CA THR A 286 -0.06 -13.28 -10.43
C THR A 286 -1.57 -13.50 -10.30
N PRO A 287 -2.24 -12.80 -9.37
CA PRO A 287 -3.69 -12.82 -9.32
C PRO A 287 -4.26 -12.08 -10.53
N LEU A 288 -5.25 -12.68 -11.18
CA LEU A 288 -5.94 -12.06 -12.31
C LEU A 288 -7.42 -12.42 -12.31
N ASP A 289 -8.20 -11.58 -12.98
CA ASP A 289 -9.63 -11.76 -13.09
C ASP A 289 -9.96 -12.31 -14.49
N VAL A 290 -10.43 -13.55 -14.53
CA VAL A 290 -10.88 -14.24 -15.75
C VAL A 290 -12.34 -13.84 -16.00
N VAL A 291 -12.52 -12.75 -16.74
CA VAL A 291 -13.81 -12.15 -17.07
C VAL A 291 -13.89 -11.82 -18.57
N GLU A 292 -15.10 -11.54 -19.06
CA GLU A 292 -15.28 -11.19 -20.47
C GLU A 292 -14.49 -9.93 -20.82
N ASN A 293 -13.80 -9.94 -21.97
CA ASN A 293 -12.94 -8.85 -22.46
C ASN A 293 -11.80 -8.48 -21.49
N ALA A 294 -11.28 -9.45 -20.73
CA ALA A 294 -10.09 -9.24 -19.91
C ALA A 294 -8.88 -8.83 -20.78
N PRO A 295 -8.03 -7.90 -20.31
CA PRO A 295 -6.82 -7.53 -21.01
C PRO A 295 -5.83 -8.70 -21.09
N ALA A 296 -4.99 -8.71 -22.13
CA ALA A 296 -3.93 -9.69 -22.25
C ALA A 296 -2.93 -9.56 -21.08
N VAL A 297 -2.52 -10.70 -20.54
CA VAL A 297 -1.60 -10.76 -19.40
C VAL A 297 -0.16 -10.56 -19.86
N LEU A 298 0.58 -9.71 -19.17
CA LEU A 298 2.03 -9.62 -19.29
C LEU A 298 2.68 -10.20 -18.04
N ALA A 299 3.47 -11.27 -18.21
CA ALA A 299 4.28 -11.86 -17.13
C ALA A 299 5.77 -11.60 -17.37
N GLU A 300 6.45 -11.03 -16.39
CA GLU A 300 7.88 -10.71 -16.46
C GLU A 300 8.67 -11.59 -15.50
N MET A 301 9.39 -12.57 -16.06
CA MET A 301 10.08 -13.59 -15.29
C MET A 301 11.48 -13.12 -14.89
N ARG A 302 11.74 -13.19 -13.58
CA ARG A 302 13.08 -12.96 -13.00
C ARG A 302 13.96 -14.18 -13.16
N THR A 303 15.12 -14.01 -13.77
CA THR A 303 16.10 -15.10 -13.88
C THR A 303 16.67 -15.48 -12.52
N PHE A 304 17.04 -16.73 -12.33
CA PHE A 304 17.97 -17.10 -11.24
C PHE A 304 19.31 -16.38 -11.40
N LYS A 305 19.73 -16.01 -12.63
CA LYS A 305 21.02 -15.32 -12.87
C LYS A 305 21.09 -13.88 -12.35
N SER A 306 19.96 -13.18 -12.22
CA SER A 306 19.90 -11.92 -11.45
C SER A 306 20.09 -12.13 -9.94
N VAL A 307 20.14 -13.39 -9.49
CA VAL A 307 20.58 -13.79 -8.15
C VAL A 307 21.93 -14.55 -8.23
N LEU A 308 22.29 -15.17 -9.37
CA LEU A 308 23.56 -15.91 -9.62
C LEU A 308 24.70 -15.05 -10.23
N ASP A 309 24.87 -13.83 -9.75
CA ASP A 309 26.21 -13.40 -9.29
C ASP A 309 26.47 -13.86 -7.84
N THR A 310 25.52 -14.57 -7.21
CA THR A 310 25.68 -15.25 -5.93
C THR A 310 24.98 -16.62 -5.97
N VAL A 311 25.61 -17.64 -5.38
CA VAL A 311 25.14 -19.03 -5.22
C VAL A 311 25.61 -20.02 -6.31
N LYS A 312 26.91 -20.30 -6.33
CA LYS A 312 27.35 -21.70 -6.49
C LYS A 312 27.30 -22.36 -5.12
N VAL A 313 26.41 -23.36 -5.02
CA VAL A 313 26.37 -24.52 -4.10
C VAL A 313 26.88 -24.31 -2.66
N LEU A 314 26.01 -24.70 -1.71
CA LEU A 314 26.25 -25.41 -0.43
C LEU A 314 25.64 -24.63 0.75
N ALA A 315 24.66 -25.24 1.42
CA ALA A 315 24.09 -24.78 2.69
C ALA A 315 25.11 -24.69 3.86
N ASN A 316 26.39 -25.01 3.61
CA ASN A 316 27.52 -24.82 4.52
C ASN A 316 28.56 -23.79 4.02
N TYR A 317 28.41 -23.22 2.80
CA TYR A 317 29.39 -22.31 2.20
C TYR A 317 29.03 -20.83 2.43
N GLU A 318 27.75 -20.44 2.60
CA GLU A 318 27.36 -19.04 2.85
C GLU A 318 27.91 -18.48 4.17
N ARG A 319 27.96 -19.28 5.24
CA ARG A 319 28.59 -18.82 6.51
C ARG A 319 30.08 -18.60 6.33
N TYR A 320 30.78 -19.47 5.59
CA TYR A 320 32.21 -19.33 5.33
C TYR A 320 32.52 -18.19 4.33
N SER A 321 31.72 -17.99 3.29
CA SER A 321 31.95 -16.93 2.30
C SER A 321 31.72 -15.55 2.89
N THR A 322 30.62 -15.34 3.61
CA THR A 322 30.29 -14.01 4.13
C THR A 322 31.24 -13.56 5.24
N LEU A 323 31.78 -14.51 6.01
CA LEU A 323 32.89 -14.25 6.95
C LEU A 323 34.22 -13.95 6.26
N GLN A 324 34.52 -14.62 5.15
CA GLN A 324 35.73 -14.32 4.36
C GLN A 324 35.61 -12.93 3.73
N GLU A 325 34.42 -12.56 3.26
CA GLU A 325 34.13 -11.22 2.76
C GLU A 325 34.22 -10.16 3.86
N MET A 326 33.73 -10.45 5.09
CA MET A 326 33.98 -9.60 6.26
C MET A 326 35.48 -9.43 6.49
N LYS A 327 36.26 -10.53 6.49
CA LYS A 327 37.71 -10.47 6.72
C LYS A 327 38.42 -9.67 5.63
N GLN A 328 37.99 -9.78 4.38
CA GLN A 328 38.52 -8.97 3.28
C GLN A 328 38.20 -7.48 3.47
N ARG A 329 36.98 -7.13 3.89
CA ARG A 329 36.64 -5.74 4.22
C ARG A 329 37.42 -5.22 5.41
N ALA A 330 37.63 -6.05 6.44
CA ALA A 330 38.47 -5.71 7.59
C ALA A 330 39.92 -5.40 7.19
N GLN A 331 40.46 -6.08 6.17
CA GLN A 331 41.80 -5.82 5.64
C GLN A 331 41.90 -4.48 4.89
N SER A 332 40.79 -3.94 4.37
CA SER A 332 40.79 -2.63 3.69
C SER A 332 41.01 -1.45 4.65
N GLY A 333 40.81 -1.66 5.96
CA GLY A 333 40.94 -0.62 6.99
C GLY A 333 39.82 0.42 7.01
N ILE A 334 38.82 0.31 6.13
CA ILE A 334 37.67 1.22 6.07
C ILE A 334 36.58 0.70 7.01
N GLY A 335 36.17 1.49 7.99
CA GLY A 335 35.20 1.09 9.03
C GLY A 335 35.87 0.60 10.32
N ARG A 336 35.07 0.04 11.23
CA ARG A 336 35.51 -0.53 12.51
C ARG A 336 35.08 -1.99 12.61
N PHE A 337 36.02 -2.85 13.01
CA PHE A 337 35.84 -4.29 13.03
C PHE A 337 36.15 -4.86 14.41
N PHE A 338 35.30 -5.80 14.85
CA PHE A 338 35.56 -6.64 16.00
C PHE A 338 35.52 -8.10 15.55
N SER A 339 36.65 -8.81 15.65
CA SER A 339 36.70 -10.24 15.36
C SER A 339 36.19 -11.07 16.53
N ALA A 340 35.83 -12.33 16.30
CA ALA A 340 35.51 -13.29 17.36
C ALA A 340 36.58 -13.31 18.48
N GLU A 341 37.86 -13.30 18.11
CA GLU A 341 38.96 -13.30 19.07
C GLU A 341 39.02 -11.99 19.87
N THR A 342 38.74 -10.85 19.21
CA THR A 342 38.72 -9.54 19.87
C THR A 342 37.56 -9.44 20.87
N ILE A 343 36.39 -9.95 20.49
CA ILE A 343 35.20 -9.99 21.35
C ILE A 343 35.46 -10.90 22.56
N ALA A 344 36.00 -12.10 22.33
CA ALA A 344 36.32 -13.05 23.39
C ALA A 344 37.35 -12.50 24.39
N ARG A 345 38.39 -11.78 23.91
CA ARG A 345 39.40 -11.15 24.78
C ARG A 345 38.86 -10.01 25.63
N ARG A 346 37.81 -9.34 25.18
CA ARG A 346 37.18 -8.21 25.91
C ARG A 346 36.26 -8.68 27.04
N ASN A 347 35.86 -9.94 27.05
CA ASN A 347 34.99 -10.53 28.07
C ASN A 347 33.71 -9.71 28.32
N ILE A 348 33.09 -9.20 27.25
CA ILE A 348 31.84 -8.42 27.32
C ILE A 348 30.68 -9.31 27.74
N VAL A 349 29.77 -8.78 28.55
CA VAL A 349 28.58 -9.51 29.01
C VAL A 349 27.41 -9.32 28.04
N VAL A 350 27.33 -8.14 27.44
CA VAL A 350 26.32 -7.79 26.44
C VAL A 350 26.98 -7.16 25.20
N VAL A 351 26.34 -7.27 24.03
CA VAL A 351 26.94 -6.86 22.74
C VAL A 351 26.99 -5.34 22.63
N SER A 352 26.02 -4.65 23.21
CA SER A 352 25.92 -3.19 23.22
C SER A 352 27.18 -2.53 23.80
N GLU A 353 27.90 -3.15 24.75
CA GLU A 353 29.18 -2.68 25.30
C GLU A 353 30.21 -2.32 24.22
N LEU A 354 30.19 -3.02 23.08
CA LEU A 354 31.08 -2.71 21.96
C LEU A 354 30.80 -1.31 21.39
N MET A 355 29.53 -0.90 21.33
CA MET A 355 29.09 0.36 20.71
C MET A 355 29.64 1.59 21.45
N TRP A 356 29.74 1.52 22.78
CA TRP A 356 30.29 2.58 23.63
C TRP A 356 31.76 2.89 23.33
N THR A 357 32.47 1.94 22.73
CA THR A 357 33.92 2.06 22.45
C THR A 357 34.23 2.53 21.04
N VAL A 358 33.21 2.79 20.21
CA VAL A 358 33.38 3.07 18.78
C VAL A 358 33.21 4.57 18.53
N PRO A 359 34.28 5.28 18.12
CA PRO A 359 34.16 6.69 17.75
C PRO A 359 33.14 6.89 16.62
N GLY A 360 32.19 7.80 16.83
CA GLY A 360 31.12 8.10 15.85
C GLY A 360 29.86 7.26 16.00
N VAL A 361 29.85 6.30 16.94
CA VAL A 361 28.63 5.66 17.46
C VAL A 361 28.32 6.28 18.80
N TYR A 362 27.07 6.64 19.00
CA TYR A 362 26.60 7.31 20.20
C TYR A 362 25.40 6.56 20.77
N VAL A 363 25.35 6.47 22.09
CA VAL A 363 24.25 5.86 22.83
C VAL A 363 23.56 6.98 23.59
N GLU A 364 22.34 7.33 23.20
CA GLU A 364 21.63 8.51 23.72
C GLU A 364 20.21 8.16 24.12
N ARG A 365 19.60 8.93 25.02
CA ARG A 365 18.17 8.81 25.33
C ARG A 365 17.39 9.82 24.48
N ALA A 366 16.68 9.36 23.45
CA ALA A 366 15.88 10.22 22.58
C ALA A 366 14.41 10.28 23.05
N GLY A 367 14.16 10.94 24.18
CA GLY A 367 12.79 11.23 24.65
C GLY A 367 11.97 10.05 25.18
N GLY A 368 12.46 8.80 25.06
CA GLY A 368 11.89 7.59 25.67
C GLY A 368 12.70 7.05 26.85
N PRO A 369 12.22 5.98 27.54
CA PRO A 369 12.94 5.33 28.64
C PRO A 369 14.18 4.55 28.17
N GLU A 370 14.25 4.20 26.88
CA GLU A 370 15.30 3.36 26.30
C GLU A 370 16.47 4.19 25.77
N GLN A 371 17.63 3.53 25.70
CA GLN A 371 18.84 4.09 25.10
C GLN A 371 18.94 3.63 23.64
N GLU A 372 19.09 4.59 22.75
CA GLU A 372 19.08 4.39 21.30
C GLU A 372 20.47 4.61 20.73
N LEU A 373 20.75 3.91 19.63
CA LEU A 373 21.96 4.16 18.86
C LEU A 373 21.75 5.31 17.88
N SER A 374 22.68 6.25 17.89
CA SER A 374 22.80 7.27 16.86
C SER A 374 24.20 7.30 16.26
N MET A 375 24.27 7.66 14.98
CA MET A 375 25.51 7.94 14.24
C MET A 375 25.38 9.29 13.56
N ARG A 376 26.50 9.80 13.03
CA ARG A 376 26.48 10.98 12.16
C ARG A 376 26.11 10.56 10.74
N GLY A 377 25.05 11.14 10.19
CA GLY A 377 24.61 10.91 8.82
C GLY A 377 25.33 11.80 7.80
N LEU A 378 25.08 11.55 6.52
CA LEU A 378 25.56 12.41 5.42
C LEU A 378 24.93 13.80 5.43
N PHE A 379 23.65 13.90 5.82
CA PHE A 379 22.85 15.13 5.77
C PHE A 379 22.20 15.50 7.11
N SER A 380 22.48 14.74 8.18
CA SER A 380 21.95 15.02 9.51
C SER A 380 23.05 14.90 10.57
N PRO A 381 23.04 15.76 11.61
CA PRO A 381 24.06 15.72 12.66
C PRO A 381 23.98 14.44 13.48
N ARG A 382 22.77 13.87 13.63
CA ARG A 382 22.45 12.57 14.24
C ARG A 382 21.35 11.87 13.45
N CYS A 383 21.42 10.55 13.40
CA CYS A 383 20.40 9.68 12.83
C CYS A 383 20.58 8.27 13.40
N THR A 384 19.63 7.37 13.13
CA THR A 384 19.70 5.97 13.53
C THR A 384 20.42 5.13 12.47
N PRO A 385 21.48 4.38 12.81
CA PRO A 385 22.17 3.53 11.85
C PRO A 385 21.32 2.34 11.40
N SER A 386 21.59 1.84 10.21
CA SER A 386 20.98 0.60 9.73
C SER A 386 21.72 -0.60 10.33
N VAL A 387 20.97 -1.59 10.82
CA VAL A 387 21.50 -2.74 11.54
C VAL A 387 21.29 -3.99 10.70
N PHE A 388 22.33 -4.80 10.55
CA PHE A 388 22.29 -6.03 9.79
C PHE A 388 22.66 -7.22 10.66
N LEU A 389 22.01 -8.36 10.42
CA LEU A 389 22.37 -9.66 11.00
C LEU A 389 22.62 -10.64 9.86
N ASN A 390 23.84 -11.14 9.74
CA ASN A 390 24.26 -12.04 8.66
C ASN A 390 23.90 -11.53 7.25
N ALA A 391 24.19 -10.25 6.97
CA ALA A 391 23.85 -9.54 5.73
C ALA A 391 22.35 -9.24 5.51
N PHE A 392 21.47 -9.61 6.44
CA PHE A 392 20.04 -9.25 6.36
C PHE A 392 19.74 -7.99 7.17
N PRO A 393 19.08 -6.97 6.59
CA PRO A 393 18.72 -5.75 7.31
C PRO A 393 17.64 -6.05 8.35
N VAL A 394 17.96 -5.78 9.61
CA VAL A 394 17.12 -6.05 10.77
C VAL A 394 15.91 -5.12 10.81
N GLN A 395 16.06 -3.87 10.35
CA GLN A 395 14.94 -2.92 10.26
C GLN A 395 13.82 -3.39 9.31
N LEU A 396 14.15 -4.20 8.29
CA LEU A 396 13.15 -4.81 7.40
C LEU A 396 12.43 -5.99 8.08
N ALA A 397 13.03 -6.62 9.09
CA ALA A 397 12.42 -7.68 9.88
C ALA A 397 11.49 -7.16 10.99
N PHE A 398 11.57 -5.87 11.32
CA PHE A 398 10.76 -5.19 12.35
C PHE A 398 9.87 -4.07 11.78
N ASN A 399 9.52 -4.14 10.49
CA ASN A 399 8.55 -3.24 9.83
C ASN A 399 8.83 -1.74 10.04
N GLY A 400 10.10 -1.33 10.15
CA GLY A 400 10.50 0.08 10.29
C GLY A 400 10.07 0.79 11.59
N ILE A 401 9.72 0.05 12.65
CA ILE A 401 9.28 0.65 13.92
C ILE A 401 10.47 1.29 14.65
N ALA A 402 10.54 2.63 14.63
CA ALA A 402 11.23 3.51 15.59
C ALA A 402 12.73 3.18 15.87
N PRO A 403 13.48 3.98 16.64
CA PRO A 403 14.94 3.82 16.71
C PRO A 403 15.33 2.50 17.37
N PHE A 404 16.31 1.81 16.79
CA PHE A 404 16.82 0.55 17.33
C PHE A 404 17.51 0.80 18.69
N SER A 405 16.97 0.21 19.76
CA SER A 405 17.52 0.39 21.11
C SER A 405 18.76 -0.49 21.30
N ILE A 406 19.61 -0.14 22.29
CA ILE A 406 20.71 -1.02 22.70
C ILE A 406 20.19 -2.33 23.33
N GLY A 407 18.98 -2.30 23.91
CA GLY A 407 18.33 -3.48 24.49
C GLY A 407 17.94 -4.50 23.42
N ASP A 408 17.51 -4.03 22.26
CA ASP A 408 17.17 -4.89 21.12
C ASP A 408 18.41 -5.60 20.56
N ILE A 409 19.57 -4.94 20.53
CA ILE A 409 20.84 -5.56 20.15
C ILE A 409 21.16 -6.72 21.09
N ASP A 410 21.08 -6.47 22.39
CA ASP A 410 21.44 -7.45 23.42
C ASP A 410 20.45 -8.63 23.47
N ALA A 411 19.19 -8.39 23.09
CA ALA A 411 18.19 -9.44 22.92
C ALA A 411 18.37 -10.22 21.61
N MET A 412 18.84 -9.57 20.54
CA MET A 412 18.99 -10.15 19.21
C MET A 412 20.21 -11.06 19.09
N VAL A 413 21.34 -10.67 19.68
CA VAL A 413 22.61 -11.40 19.54
C VAL A 413 23.33 -11.50 20.87
N ARG A 414 23.77 -12.72 21.23
CA ARG A 414 24.62 -12.95 22.40
C ARG A 414 26.10 -12.84 22.02
N PRO A 415 26.98 -12.34 22.91
CA PRO A 415 28.42 -12.27 22.63
C PRO A 415 29.05 -13.61 22.24
N SER A 416 28.59 -14.72 22.83
CA SER A 416 29.07 -16.08 22.52
C SER A 416 28.78 -16.54 21.09
N ASP A 417 27.77 -15.94 20.47
CA ASP A 417 27.25 -16.33 19.17
C ASP A 417 27.87 -15.48 18.05
N LEU A 418 28.61 -14.41 18.40
CA LEU A 418 29.29 -13.54 17.44
C LEU A 418 30.56 -14.17 16.87
N MET A 419 30.67 -14.09 15.55
CA MET A 419 31.89 -14.32 14.78
C MET A 419 32.59 -13.01 14.39
N GLY A 420 31.84 -11.91 14.35
CA GLY A 420 32.39 -10.58 14.22
C GLY A 420 31.33 -9.49 14.12
N VAL A 421 31.78 -8.24 14.20
CA VAL A 421 30.97 -7.03 14.03
C VAL A 421 31.69 -6.05 13.12
N GLU A 422 30.97 -5.49 12.15
CA GLU A 422 31.46 -4.42 11.27
C GLU A 422 30.64 -3.15 11.47
N ILE A 423 31.28 -2.00 11.53
CA ILE A 423 30.63 -0.70 11.74
C ILE A 423 31.18 0.29 10.72
N TYR A 424 30.29 0.95 9.99
CA TYR A 424 30.64 1.90 8.93
C TYR A 424 29.91 3.21 9.12
N ALA A 425 30.63 4.33 9.01
CA ALA A 425 29.99 5.64 8.86
C ALA A 425 29.31 5.75 7.49
N ALA A 426 28.33 6.63 7.35
CA ALA A 426 27.49 6.76 6.15
C ALA A 426 28.25 6.85 4.81
N GLY A 427 29.40 7.52 4.77
CA GLY A 427 30.25 7.64 3.56
C GLY A 427 31.25 6.50 3.34
N GLN A 428 31.29 5.51 4.23
CA GLN A 428 32.26 4.40 4.23
C GLN A 428 31.59 3.04 4.00
N VAL A 429 30.28 3.03 3.75
CA VAL A 429 29.50 1.79 3.72
C VAL A 429 29.76 1.00 2.42
N PRO A 430 30.11 -0.29 2.51
CA PRO A 430 30.27 -1.16 1.36
C PRO A 430 28.96 -1.35 0.56
N PRO A 431 29.02 -1.55 -0.77
CA PRO A 431 27.85 -1.73 -1.63
C PRO A 431 26.89 -2.86 -1.19
N VAL A 432 27.40 -3.91 -0.55
CA VAL A 432 26.60 -5.06 -0.07
C VAL A 432 25.50 -4.66 0.93
N PHE A 433 25.65 -3.53 1.63
CA PHE A 433 24.65 -3.02 2.58
C PHE A 433 23.78 -1.88 2.01
N GLY A 434 24.02 -1.47 0.76
CA GLY A 434 23.42 -0.26 0.18
C GLY A 434 21.90 -0.33 0.02
N ALA A 435 21.35 -1.50 -0.32
CA ALA A 435 19.92 -1.67 -0.62
C ALA A 435 18.99 -1.57 0.61
N GLY A 436 19.53 -1.56 1.83
CA GLY A 436 18.77 -1.51 3.09
C GLY A 436 19.15 -0.34 4.01
N MET A 437 19.90 0.64 3.51
CA MET A 437 20.42 1.73 4.34
C MET A 437 19.52 2.97 4.33
N THR A 438 19.46 3.65 5.48
CA THR A 438 18.75 4.93 5.67
C THR A 438 19.68 6.16 5.61
N GLY A 439 20.91 6.00 5.10
CA GLY A 439 21.89 7.11 4.95
C GLY A 439 22.66 7.50 6.22
N CYS A 440 22.58 6.70 7.29
CA CYS A 440 23.16 7.00 8.59
C CYS A 440 24.47 6.23 8.95
N GLY A 441 24.84 5.24 8.14
CA GLY A 441 25.87 4.27 8.48
C GLY A 441 25.28 2.91 8.83
N VAL A 442 26.15 1.91 8.98
CA VAL A 442 25.78 0.50 9.12
C VAL A 442 26.47 -0.12 10.33
N ILE A 443 25.72 -0.93 11.08
CA ILE A 443 26.24 -1.85 12.10
C ILE A 443 25.82 -3.27 11.68
N ALA A 444 26.77 -4.12 11.31
CA ALA A 444 26.52 -5.49 10.87
C ALA A 444 27.06 -6.50 11.88
N PHE A 445 26.21 -7.43 12.32
CA PHE A 445 26.54 -8.54 13.20
C PHE A 445 26.64 -9.85 12.41
N TRP A 446 27.72 -10.59 12.64
CA TRP A 446 27.95 -11.90 12.04
C TRP A 446 27.93 -12.96 13.11
N THR A 447 27.08 -13.97 12.96
CA THR A 447 26.89 -15.03 13.97
C THR A 447 27.30 -16.40 13.45
N LYS A 448 27.51 -17.33 14.38
CA LYS A 448 27.93 -18.72 14.13
C LYS A 448 26.96 -19.54 13.31
#